data_AF-A0ABD3NKC3-F1
#
_entry.id   AF-A0ABD3NKC3-F1
#
_cell.length_a   1.000
_cell.length_b   1.000
_cell.length_c   1.000
_cell.angle_alpha   90.00
_cell.angle_beta   90.00
_cell.angle_gamma   90.00
#
_symmetry.space_group_name_H-M   'P 1'
#
loop_
_entity.id
_entity.type
_entity.pdbx_description
1 polymer ?
#
loop_
_entity_poly.entity_id
_entity_poly.type
_entity_poly.pdbx_seq_one_letter_code
_entity_poly.pdbx_strand_id
1 'polypeptide(L)'
;MVLVKPPSRQYQYLGPPESRPHSNKLGRCWLFAIAICVYAVGRSRTYHENVRGASPDLSPAALNVTVAPVDLKDVATTGEENVTDVDTVATKDEDTANEALVATKPASVYVPIVSKAAKVVKDDDNAQTPAPSSTPQRTGSQICQRDIPIDLVDHSTWPTPYTPSYFDEEPTNSKEGVLLVRDGVYGDTLIIGFFHALDLAYDMKCQVYITKDAGWIWDIMTPWFYGFDFIRHDAFWKTMEEVWNVTVVENETFANTLGKKMTRIGSQAGFRTRSQTLNATVIRNRRDTIFRQLFQHARTEGIGSVCSSIISHGMDKPGAKYTVIDVPGQNPWNERLHEFTGHDHTAAFEMKPDYVKSILEPLQMLDHPVFLETKTAGFDPNREEVKRLIQDSSIKTQENDVTKKLHFAVLADVFIGNPASHWSLMVARMRYALGIKNTFVLTEKHGDAWVSYIDDTNYAELYDDAKIGPWMG
;
A
#
# COMPACT_ATOMS: atom_id res chain seq x y z
N MET A 1 27.78 12.77 -38.70
CA MET A 1 26.47 12.60 -38.02
C MET A 1 26.64 13.21 -36.64
N VAL A 2 26.06 14.37 -36.38
CA VAL A 2 26.29 15.14 -35.14
C VAL A 2 25.34 14.59 -34.07
N LEU A 3 25.89 13.92 -33.06
CA LEU A 3 25.14 13.48 -31.89
C LEU A 3 24.97 14.68 -30.94
N VAL A 4 23.78 15.25 -30.94
CA VAL A 4 23.37 16.28 -29.98
C VAL A 4 22.96 15.56 -28.68
N LYS A 5 23.71 15.79 -27.61
CA LYS A 5 23.37 15.33 -26.26
C LYS A 5 22.11 16.06 -25.79
N PRO A 6 21.07 15.37 -25.27
CA PRO A 6 19.89 16.05 -24.75
C PRO A 6 20.26 16.79 -23.45
N PRO A 7 19.63 17.96 -23.17
CA PRO A 7 19.94 18.73 -21.98
C PRO A 7 19.39 18.04 -20.73
N SER A 8 20.19 18.05 -19.66
CA SER A 8 19.77 17.69 -18.30
C SER A 8 18.66 18.64 -17.85
N ARG A 9 17.43 18.14 -17.69
CA ARG A 9 16.32 18.91 -17.13
C ARG A 9 16.44 18.95 -15.61
N GLN A 10 16.85 20.10 -15.08
CA GLN A 10 16.55 20.46 -13.69
C GLN A 10 15.07 20.88 -13.62
N TYR A 11 14.28 20.15 -12.85
CA TYR A 11 12.88 20.50 -12.60
C TYR A 11 12.82 21.53 -11.46
N GLN A 12 12.54 22.79 -11.79
CA GLN A 12 12.07 23.76 -10.79
C GLN A 12 10.61 23.45 -10.45
N TYR A 13 10.36 23.11 -9.19
CA TYR A 13 9.03 22.92 -8.66
C TYR A 13 8.35 24.28 -8.50
N LEU A 14 7.32 24.55 -9.29
CA LEU A 14 6.40 25.65 -9.05
C LEU A 14 5.52 25.27 -7.86
N GLY A 15 5.60 26.06 -6.79
CA GLY A 15 4.76 25.89 -5.59
C GLY A 15 3.26 25.92 -5.90
N PRO A 16 2.41 25.51 -4.92
CA PRO A 16 0.96 25.54 -5.10
C PRO A 16 0.49 26.97 -5.44
N PRO A 17 -0.57 27.11 -6.27
CA PRO A 17 -1.05 28.42 -6.70
C PRO A 17 -1.46 29.28 -5.50
N GLU A 18 -0.86 30.48 -5.41
CA GLU A 18 -1.24 31.49 -4.43
C GLU A 18 -2.75 31.79 -4.54
N SER A 19 -3.43 31.71 -3.41
CA SER A 19 -4.82 32.12 -3.25
C SER A 19 -4.97 33.60 -3.63
N ARG A 20 -5.72 33.88 -4.69
CA ARG A 20 -6.08 35.26 -5.07
C ARG A 20 -6.91 35.94 -3.97
N PRO A 21 -6.69 37.24 -3.72
CA PRO A 21 -7.43 37.97 -2.70
C PRO A 21 -8.86 38.24 -3.15
N HIS A 22 -9.83 37.93 -2.28
CA HIS A 22 -11.22 38.34 -2.46
C HIS A 22 -11.34 39.86 -2.34
N SER A 23 -11.74 40.50 -3.44
CA SER A 23 -12.11 41.91 -3.46
C SER A 23 -13.49 42.12 -2.83
N ASN A 24 -13.53 42.91 -1.77
CA ASN A 24 -14.74 43.47 -1.18
C ASN A 24 -15.51 44.35 -2.18
N LYS A 25 -16.79 44.05 -2.41
CA LYS A 25 -17.79 45.08 -2.74
C LYS A 25 -19.09 44.83 -1.99
N LEU A 26 -19.37 45.74 -1.06
CA LEU A 26 -20.68 45.97 -0.46
C LEU A 26 -21.70 46.41 -1.53
N GLY A 27 -22.92 45.92 -1.39
CA GLY A 27 -24.12 46.45 -2.05
C GLY A 27 -25.38 45.89 -1.38
N ARG A 28 -25.98 46.69 -0.51
CA ARG A 28 -27.15 46.40 0.35
C ARG A 28 -28.41 46.09 -0.47
N CYS A 29 -29.31 45.23 0.04
CA CYS A 29 -30.61 45.64 0.62
C CYS A 29 -31.67 44.49 0.66
N TRP A 30 -32.45 44.53 1.77
CA TRP A 30 -33.77 43.90 2.06
C TRP A 30 -33.87 42.44 2.57
N LEU A 31 -33.86 42.33 3.91
CA LEU A 31 -34.93 41.79 4.78
C LEU A 31 -35.83 40.65 4.24
N PHE A 32 -35.75 39.47 4.87
CA PHE A 32 -36.88 38.83 5.57
C PHE A 32 -36.38 37.84 6.62
N ALA A 33 -37.17 37.70 7.68
CA ALA A 33 -36.77 37.23 9.00
C ALA A 33 -37.09 35.74 9.26
N ILE A 34 -36.31 35.16 10.19
CA ILE A 34 -36.63 34.12 11.19
C ILE A 34 -37.14 32.75 10.69
N ALA A 35 -36.28 31.72 10.85
CA ALA A 35 -36.59 30.55 11.68
C ALA A 35 -35.33 29.68 11.86
N ILE A 36 -34.80 29.67 13.08
CA ILE A 36 -33.82 28.69 13.58
C ILE A 36 -34.60 27.49 14.09
N CYS A 37 -34.29 26.29 13.61
CA CYS A 37 -34.44 25.05 14.38
C CYS A 37 -33.60 23.91 13.78
N VAL A 38 -32.59 23.50 14.56
CA VAL A 38 -32.21 22.11 14.89
C VAL A 38 -32.05 21.11 13.74
N TYR A 39 -30.81 20.71 13.45
CA TYR A 39 -30.42 19.29 13.33
C TYR A 39 -28.89 19.14 13.29
N ALA A 40 -28.26 19.10 14.47
CA ALA A 40 -26.87 18.67 14.60
C ALA A 40 -26.62 18.18 16.03
N VAL A 41 -27.08 16.97 16.37
CA VAL A 41 -26.53 16.19 17.49
C VAL A 41 -26.62 14.71 17.15
N GLY A 42 -25.49 14.02 17.27
CA GLY A 42 -25.49 12.70 17.88
C GLY A 42 -24.93 11.57 17.03
N ARG A 43 -23.63 11.28 17.23
CA ARG A 43 -23.17 9.92 17.57
C ARG A 43 -21.73 9.95 18.08
N SER A 44 -21.60 10.32 19.36
CA SER A 44 -20.54 9.81 20.22
C SER A 44 -21.18 8.68 21.04
N ARG A 45 -20.68 7.44 20.90
CA ARG A 45 -21.07 6.31 21.75
C ARG A 45 -19.94 6.09 22.75
N THR A 46 -20.15 6.58 23.97
CA THR A 46 -19.42 6.13 25.16
C THR A 46 -20.13 4.93 25.77
N TYR A 47 -19.32 3.95 26.14
CA TYR A 47 -19.67 2.76 26.90
C TYR A 47 -20.20 3.12 28.29
N HIS A 48 -21.25 2.43 28.75
CA HIS A 48 -21.70 2.42 30.14
C HIS A 48 -21.20 1.13 30.81
N GLU A 49 -20.32 1.28 31.81
CA GLU A 49 -20.12 0.27 32.85
C GLU A 49 -21.01 0.59 34.05
N ASN A 50 -21.69 -0.43 34.55
CA ASN A 50 -22.44 -0.44 35.79
C ASN A 50 -21.51 -0.88 36.92
N VAL A 51 -21.12 0.02 37.83
CA VAL A 51 -20.70 -0.35 39.19
C VAL A 51 -21.32 0.64 40.18
N ARG A 52 -22.11 0.11 41.10
CA ARG A 52 -22.65 0.81 42.28
C ARG A 52 -21.54 0.96 43.32
N GLY A 53 -21.43 2.13 43.95
CA GLY A 53 -20.74 2.24 45.24
C GLY A 53 -20.29 3.66 45.60
N ALA A 54 -21.03 4.28 46.52
CA ALA A 54 -20.63 5.27 47.53
C ALA A 54 -19.78 6.50 47.12
N SER A 55 -20.41 7.68 47.22
CA SER A 55 -19.77 8.99 47.42
C SER A 55 -19.23 9.10 48.85
N PRO A 56 -18.15 9.87 49.10
CA PRO A 56 -18.37 11.25 49.54
C PRO A 56 -17.39 12.30 48.97
N ASP A 57 -17.92 13.54 48.93
CA ASP A 57 -17.29 14.86 48.98
C ASP A 57 -15.78 15.02 48.74
N LEU A 58 -15.41 15.96 47.85
CA LEU A 58 -14.52 17.09 48.15
C LEU A 58 -14.44 18.13 47.00
N SER A 59 -14.29 19.39 47.41
CA SER A 59 -14.28 20.65 46.66
C SER A 59 -13.22 20.79 45.55
N PRO A 60 -13.43 21.59 44.47
CA PRO A 60 -12.42 21.86 43.47
C PRO A 60 -11.50 23.04 43.87
N ALA A 61 -10.20 22.79 43.94
CA ALA A 61 -9.17 23.82 43.96
C ALA A 61 -8.90 24.32 42.53
N ALA A 62 -9.04 25.64 42.34
CA ALA A 62 -8.69 26.33 41.09
C ALA A 62 -7.17 26.44 40.95
N LEU A 63 -6.62 25.95 39.84
CA LEU A 63 -5.25 26.22 39.41
C LEU A 63 -5.27 27.32 38.34
N ASN A 64 -4.83 28.52 38.74
CA ASN A 64 -4.53 29.61 37.81
C ASN A 64 -3.13 29.35 37.20
N VAL A 65 -3.06 29.17 35.89
CA VAL A 65 -1.80 29.21 35.14
C VAL A 65 -1.77 30.50 34.34
N THR A 66 -0.92 31.42 34.77
CA THR A 66 -0.59 32.67 34.08
C THR A 66 0.52 32.39 33.06
N VAL A 67 0.24 32.59 31.77
CA VAL A 67 1.26 32.56 30.71
C VAL A 67 1.70 34.00 30.43
N ALA A 68 2.98 34.29 30.65
CA ALA A 68 3.58 35.57 30.27
C ALA A 68 3.94 35.56 28.77
N PRO A 69 3.76 36.68 28.04
CA PRO A 69 4.16 36.79 26.65
C PRO A 69 5.68 37.02 26.55
N VAL A 70 6.33 36.28 25.64
CA VAL A 70 7.71 36.51 25.23
C VAL A 70 7.74 37.51 24.08
N ASP A 71 8.50 38.58 24.28
CA ASP A 71 8.75 39.68 23.35
C ASP A 71 9.86 39.25 22.36
N LEU A 72 9.60 39.37 21.06
CA LEU A 72 10.56 39.07 20.00
C LEU A 72 10.86 40.38 19.26
N LYS A 73 12.07 40.90 19.47
CA LYS A 73 12.67 41.96 18.66
C LYS A 73 14.07 41.57 18.22
N ASP A 74 14.28 41.82 16.92
CA ASP A 74 15.51 42.18 16.22
C ASP A 74 16.72 41.23 16.28
N VAL A 75 17.02 40.58 15.14
CA VAL A 75 18.33 40.70 14.47
C VAL A 75 18.13 40.55 12.95
N ALA A 76 18.65 41.51 12.19
CA ALA A 76 18.71 41.50 10.74
C ALA A 76 20.17 41.40 10.26
N THR A 77 20.38 40.75 9.10
CA THR A 77 21.49 40.90 8.11
C THR A 77 22.90 40.49 8.58
N THR A 78 23.86 39.98 7.80
CA THR A 78 24.21 39.94 6.37
C THR A 78 25.11 38.69 6.12
N GLY A 79 25.32 38.28 4.86
CA GLY A 79 26.40 37.35 4.51
C GLY A 79 26.34 36.83 3.08
N GLU A 80 26.68 37.67 2.11
CA GLU A 80 27.09 37.25 0.76
C GLU A 80 28.50 36.64 0.83
N GLU A 81 28.69 35.44 0.27
CA GLU A 81 30.03 34.94 -0.07
C GLU A 81 30.08 34.42 -1.50
N ASN A 82 31.14 34.85 -2.17
CA ASN A 82 31.55 34.57 -3.54
C ASN A 82 31.91 33.09 -3.74
N VAL A 83 31.50 32.50 -4.86
CA VAL A 83 32.12 31.27 -5.39
C VAL A 83 32.86 31.64 -6.67
N THR A 84 34.18 31.47 -6.63
CA THR A 84 35.08 31.59 -7.78
C THR A 84 35.09 30.31 -8.61
N ASP A 85 35.06 30.51 -9.92
CA ASP A 85 35.29 29.50 -10.96
C ASP A 85 36.63 28.78 -10.79
N VAL A 86 36.63 27.46 -11.02
CA VAL A 86 37.83 26.68 -11.30
C VAL A 86 37.58 25.82 -12.53
N ASP A 87 38.37 26.11 -13.56
CA ASP A 87 38.49 25.42 -14.84
C ASP A 87 39.31 24.12 -14.77
N THR A 88 39.18 23.33 -15.84
CA THR A 88 40.03 22.20 -16.32
C THR A 88 39.77 20.80 -15.70
N VAL A 89 39.83 19.64 -16.38
CA VAL A 89 40.54 19.18 -17.59
C VAL A 89 39.72 18.05 -18.28
N ALA A 90 39.75 17.99 -19.61
CA ALA A 90 39.24 16.89 -20.44
C ALA A 90 40.32 15.82 -20.75
N THR A 91 39.95 14.54 -20.73
CA THR A 91 40.61 13.41 -21.44
C THR A 91 39.50 12.45 -21.90
N LYS A 92 39.21 12.36 -23.21
CA LYS A 92 39.71 11.43 -24.24
C LYS A 92 39.27 9.96 -24.10
N ASP A 93 38.34 9.60 -24.97
CA ASP A 93 38.25 8.43 -25.86
C ASP A 93 38.78 7.06 -25.41
N GLU A 94 37.90 6.05 -25.42
CA GLU A 94 38.14 4.82 -26.21
C GLU A 94 36.83 4.02 -26.42
N ASP A 95 36.50 3.83 -27.71
CA ASP A 95 35.53 2.89 -28.26
C ASP A 95 36.08 1.46 -28.21
N THR A 96 35.25 0.45 -27.88
CA THR A 96 35.15 -0.77 -28.71
C THR A 96 33.92 -1.61 -28.40
N ALA A 97 33.45 -2.28 -29.45
CA ALA A 97 32.13 -2.87 -29.63
C ALA A 97 32.10 -4.40 -29.47
N ASN A 98 30.86 -4.92 -29.52
CA ASN A 98 30.41 -6.25 -30.00
C ASN A 98 30.68 -7.48 -29.12
N GLU A 99 29.62 -8.20 -28.73
CA GLU A 99 29.04 -9.31 -29.51
C GLU A 99 27.82 -9.91 -28.79
N ALA A 100 26.76 -10.17 -29.56
CA ALA A 100 25.56 -10.84 -29.12
C ALA A 100 25.77 -12.36 -29.21
N LEU A 101 25.48 -13.10 -28.13
CA LEU A 101 25.39 -14.55 -28.16
C LEU A 101 23.99 -15.01 -27.75
N VAL A 102 23.28 -15.57 -28.72
CA VAL A 102 22.05 -16.33 -28.59
C VAL A 102 22.38 -17.67 -27.93
N ALA A 103 21.76 -17.97 -26.79
CA ALA A 103 21.86 -19.28 -26.15
C ALA A 103 20.47 -19.91 -26.00
N THR A 104 20.27 -21.01 -26.71
CA THR A 104 19.12 -21.92 -26.63
C THR A 104 19.20 -22.76 -25.35
N LYS A 105 18.08 -22.89 -24.64
CA LYS A 105 17.91 -23.71 -23.44
C LYS A 105 17.39 -25.11 -23.82
N PRO A 106 17.93 -26.22 -23.29
CA PRO A 106 17.24 -27.50 -23.32
C PRO A 106 16.42 -27.72 -22.03
N ALA A 107 15.27 -28.36 -22.19
CA ALA A 107 14.37 -28.79 -21.11
C ALA A 107 14.99 -29.95 -20.31
N SER A 108 14.88 -29.89 -18.99
CA SER A 108 15.26 -30.97 -18.07
C SER A 108 14.04 -31.41 -17.26
N VAL A 109 13.71 -32.69 -17.38
CA VAL A 109 12.69 -33.43 -16.65
C VAL A 109 13.24 -33.83 -15.28
N TYR A 110 12.47 -33.67 -14.20
CA TYR A 110 12.82 -34.22 -12.88
C TYR A 110 11.62 -34.88 -12.19
N VAL A 111 11.90 -36.01 -11.54
CA VAL A 111 10.97 -36.92 -10.83
C VAL A 111 11.24 -36.79 -9.32
N PRO A 112 10.24 -36.77 -8.42
CA PRO A 112 10.45 -36.47 -7.01
C PRO A 112 10.94 -37.67 -6.19
N ILE A 113 11.84 -37.41 -5.24
CA ILE A 113 12.26 -38.33 -4.18
C ILE A 113 11.56 -37.94 -2.88
N VAL A 114 10.89 -38.91 -2.27
CA VAL A 114 10.25 -38.85 -0.95
C VAL A 114 11.27 -39.26 0.12
N SER A 115 11.39 -38.51 1.22
CA SER A 115 11.99 -39.05 2.45
C SER A 115 11.23 -38.66 3.71
N LYS A 116 11.03 -39.69 4.54
CA LYS A 116 10.21 -39.79 5.75
C LYS A 116 10.78 -39.03 6.95
N ALA A 117 9.85 -38.55 7.78
CA ALA A 117 10.10 -37.99 9.10
C ALA A 117 10.53 -39.04 10.13
N ALA A 118 11.42 -38.63 11.05
CA ALA A 118 11.73 -39.33 12.28
C ALA A 118 10.93 -38.75 13.46
N LYS A 119 10.57 -39.63 14.38
CA LYS A 119 9.69 -39.44 15.53
C LYS A 119 10.55 -39.22 16.78
N VAL A 120 10.28 -38.18 17.57
CA VAL A 120 10.81 -38.05 18.94
C VAL A 120 9.65 -37.81 19.90
N VAL A 121 9.64 -38.61 20.96
CA VAL A 121 8.64 -38.68 22.03
C VAL A 121 8.98 -37.65 23.12
N LYS A 122 7.94 -37.07 23.71
CA LYS A 122 7.97 -36.07 24.79
C LYS A 122 8.09 -36.73 26.17
N ASP A 123 8.66 -35.98 27.12
CA ASP A 123 8.32 -36.06 28.54
C ASP A 123 7.55 -34.78 28.96
N ASP A 124 6.57 -34.98 29.84
CA ASP A 124 5.59 -34.01 30.34
C ASP A 124 6.09 -33.18 31.53
N ASP A 125 5.63 -31.92 31.66
CA ASP A 125 5.03 -31.41 32.91
C ASP A 125 4.39 -30.00 32.80
N ASN A 126 3.08 -29.96 33.12
CA ASN A 126 2.25 -28.91 33.74
C ASN A 126 2.40 -27.40 33.44
N ALA A 127 1.46 -26.86 32.65
CA ALA A 127 0.57 -25.74 33.03
C ALA A 127 -0.51 -25.59 31.93
N GLN A 128 -1.79 -25.76 32.28
CA GLN A 128 -2.88 -25.90 31.32
C GLN A 128 -3.35 -24.53 30.78
N THR A 129 -2.58 -23.97 29.86
CA THR A 129 -3.10 -23.09 28.81
C THR A 129 -4.05 -23.93 27.93
N PRO A 130 -5.20 -23.42 27.45
CA PRO A 130 -6.03 -24.18 26.51
C PRO A 130 -5.14 -24.65 25.36
N ALA A 131 -5.06 -25.97 25.20
CA ALA A 131 -4.26 -26.58 24.15
C ALA A 131 -4.65 -25.94 22.81
N PRO A 132 -3.69 -25.53 21.96
CA PRO A 132 -4.03 -25.05 20.64
C PRO A 132 -4.81 -26.18 19.98
N SER A 133 -6.07 -25.90 19.65
CA SER A 133 -6.87 -26.81 18.84
C SER A 133 -5.98 -27.17 17.66
N SER A 134 -5.86 -28.48 17.36
CA SER A 134 -5.12 -28.99 16.23
C SER A 134 -5.72 -28.36 14.97
N THR A 135 -5.20 -27.18 14.64
CA THR A 135 -5.70 -26.37 13.55
C THR A 135 -5.36 -27.18 12.30
N PRO A 136 -6.35 -27.52 11.45
CA PRO A 136 -6.11 -28.23 10.21
C PRO A 136 -4.90 -27.60 9.54
N GLN A 137 -3.90 -28.43 9.21
CA GLN A 137 -2.62 -27.98 8.66
C GLN A 137 -2.94 -27.23 7.37
N ARG A 138 -2.94 -25.91 7.46
CA ARG A 138 -3.36 -25.01 6.41
C ARG A 138 -2.40 -25.23 5.25
N THR A 139 -2.91 -25.68 4.11
CA THR A 139 -2.10 -25.78 2.90
C THR A 139 -1.65 -24.37 2.53
N GLY A 140 -0.34 -24.16 2.32
CA GLY A 140 0.17 -22.83 1.99
C GLY A 140 -0.35 -22.30 0.66
N SER A 141 -1.02 -23.13 -0.14
CA SER A 141 -1.61 -22.82 -1.44
C SER A 141 -3.04 -22.25 -1.40
N GLN A 142 -3.59 -21.92 -0.23
CA GLN A 142 -4.95 -21.37 -0.12
C GLN A 142 -5.07 -20.18 0.84
N ILE A 143 -5.82 -19.17 0.41
CA ILE A 143 -6.22 -18.02 1.23
C ILE A 143 -7.74 -17.88 1.13
N CYS A 144 -8.44 -17.79 2.26
CA CYS A 144 -9.91 -17.68 2.28
C CYS A 144 -10.63 -18.78 1.49
N GLN A 145 -10.14 -20.03 1.54
CA GLN A 145 -10.62 -21.18 0.76
C GLN A 145 -10.48 -21.03 -0.77
N ARG A 146 -9.69 -20.04 -1.23
CA ARG A 146 -9.37 -19.84 -2.64
C ARG A 146 -7.95 -20.30 -2.92
N ASP A 147 -7.78 -21.05 -4.00
CA ASP A 147 -6.47 -21.48 -4.47
C ASP A 147 -5.66 -20.26 -4.94
N ILE A 148 -4.38 -20.26 -4.60
CA ILE A 148 -3.40 -19.31 -5.14
C ILE A 148 -2.31 -20.09 -5.91
N PRO A 149 -1.68 -19.50 -6.93
CA PRO A 149 -0.69 -20.19 -7.78
C PRO A 149 0.62 -20.61 -7.11
N ILE A 150 0.82 -20.26 -5.84
CA ILE A 150 2.05 -20.50 -5.08
C ILE A 150 1.71 -21.20 -3.77
N ASP A 151 2.71 -21.80 -3.12
CA ASP A 151 2.62 -22.24 -1.74
C ASP A 151 3.35 -21.23 -0.84
N LEU A 152 2.62 -20.59 0.08
CA LEU A 152 3.18 -19.60 1.02
C LEU A 152 4.22 -20.17 1.99
N VAL A 153 4.32 -21.50 2.13
CA VAL A 153 5.30 -22.19 2.99
C VAL A 153 6.49 -22.70 2.17
N ASP A 154 6.29 -23.03 0.88
CA ASP A 154 7.36 -23.45 -0.02
C ASP A 154 7.81 -22.32 -0.95
N HIS A 155 8.89 -21.65 -0.53
CA HIS A 155 9.47 -20.51 -1.23
C HIS A 155 10.01 -20.87 -2.62
N SER A 156 10.21 -22.15 -2.95
CA SER A 156 10.64 -22.56 -4.30
C SER A 156 9.54 -22.37 -5.35
N THR A 157 8.29 -22.23 -4.90
CA THR A 157 7.13 -21.97 -5.77
C THR A 157 6.93 -20.48 -6.08
N TRP A 158 7.70 -19.60 -5.44
CA TRP A 158 7.50 -18.16 -5.53
C TRP A 158 8.05 -17.58 -6.85
N PRO A 159 7.34 -16.65 -7.53
CA PRO A 159 7.84 -16.02 -8.76
C PRO A 159 9.09 -15.16 -8.55
N THR A 160 9.34 -14.70 -7.32
CA THR A 160 10.55 -13.97 -6.93
C THR A 160 11.29 -14.64 -5.79
N PRO A 161 12.63 -14.46 -5.71
CA PRO A 161 13.42 -15.02 -4.62
C PRO A 161 12.91 -14.56 -3.25
N TYR A 162 12.97 -15.47 -2.28
CA TYR A 162 12.75 -15.14 -0.87
C TYR A 162 13.88 -14.25 -0.34
N THR A 163 13.52 -13.11 0.26
CA THR A 163 14.45 -12.19 0.91
C THR A 163 14.06 -12.07 2.39
N PRO A 164 14.50 -13.00 3.26
CA PRO A 164 14.01 -13.15 4.64
C PRO A 164 14.17 -11.92 5.51
N SER A 165 15.19 -11.13 5.23
CA SER A 165 15.51 -9.94 5.98
C SER A 165 15.39 -8.73 5.08
N TYR A 166 14.87 -7.66 5.66
CA TYR A 166 15.03 -6.35 5.06
C TYR A 166 16.52 -5.96 5.01
N PHE A 167 17.44 -6.64 5.68
CA PHE A 167 18.88 -6.48 5.46
C PHE A 167 19.50 -7.85 5.24
N ASP A 168 19.99 -8.16 4.04
CA ASP A 168 20.67 -9.44 3.74
C ASP A 168 21.86 -9.70 4.70
N GLU A 169 22.34 -8.65 5.38
CA GLU A 169 23.35 -8.64 6.43
C GLU A 169 22.86 -7.80 7.62
N GLU A 170 23.35 -8.07 8.84
CA GLU A 170 23.11 -7.17 10.00
C GLU A 170 23.35 -5.70 9.62
N PRO A 171 22.50 -4.75 10.05
CA PRO A 171 22.66 -3.34 9.69
C PRO A 171 24.07 -2.84 9.99
N THR A 172 24.86 -2.56 8.94
CA THR A 172 26.26 -2.15 9.11
C THR A 172 26.37 -0.78 9.78
N ASN A 173 25.32 0.04 9.69
CA ASN A 173 25.24 1.34 10.33
C ASN A 173 24.38 1.26 11.59
N SER A 174 24.92 0.63 12.63
CA SER A 174 24.22 0.42 13.91
C SER A 174 23.96 1.70 14.71
N LYS A 175 24.64 2.82 14.36
CA LYS A 175 24.53 4.13 15.04
C LYS A 175 23.37 4.99 14.52
N GLU A 176 22.85 4.67 13.34
CA GLU A 176 21.73 5.38 12.72
C GLU A 176 20.50 4.47 12.66
N GLY A 177 19.34 5.08 12.42
CA GLY A 177 18.08 4.36 12.19
C GLY A 177 17.04 5.23 11.52
N VAL A 178 16.03 4.61 10.94
CA VAL A 178 14.84 5.29 10.44
C VAL A 178 13.73 5.09 11.46
N LEU A 179 13.11 6.18 11.94
CA LEU A 179 12.04 6.14 12.93
C LEU A 179 10.71 6.58 12.32
N LEU A 180 9.76 5.64 12.23
CA LEU A 180 8.40 5.88 11.78
C LEU A 180 7.53 6.22 12.98
N VAL A 181 6.97 7.41 12.94
CA VAL A 181 6.28 8.04 14.06
C VAL A 181 4.84 8.37 13.70
N ARG A 182 4.03 8.63 14.73
CA ARG A 182 2.72 9.21 14.55
C ARG A 182 2.79 10.56 13.81
N ASP A 183 1.88 10.72 12.86
CA ASP A 183 1.67 11.94 12.09
C ASP A 183 0.15 12.19 11.96
N GLY A 184 -0.25 13.45 11.81
CA GLY A 184 -1.66 13.88 11.80
C GLY A 184 -2.36 13.74 10.45
N VAL A 185 -1.66 13.36 9.39
CA VAL A 185 -2.19 13.21 8.04
C VAL A 185 -2.56 11.75 7.78
N TYR A 186 -3.81 11.50 7.35
CA TYR A 186 -4.39 10.17 7.13
C TYR A 186 -4.88 9.98 5.68
N GLY A 187 -4.70 8.76 5.14
CA GLY A 187 -5.16 8.33 3.82
C GLY A 187 -4.49 7.03 3.38
N ASP A 188 -5.16 6.20 2.58
CA ASP A 188 -4.65 4.88 2.19
C ASP A 188 -3.38 4.95 1.34
N THR A 189 -3.16 6.09 0.67
CA THR A 189 -1.93 6.37 -0.10
C THR A 189 -0.70 6.50 0.78
N LEU A 190 -0.82 6.44 2.11
CA LEU A 190 0.29 6.63 3.04
C LEU A 190 1.04 5.33 3.35
N ILE A 191 0.44 4.16 3.11
CA ILE A 191 1.18 2.88 3.29
C ILE A 191 2.38 2.76 2.35
N ILE A 192 2.32 3.48 1.24
CA ILE A 192 3.44 3.73 0.33
C ILE A 192 4.63 4.32 1.07
N GLY A 193 4.37 5.34 1.91
CA GLY A 193 5.42 5.98 2.68
C GLY A 193 6.10 5.05 3.68
N PHE A 194 5.40 3.99 4.12
CA PHE A 194 5.99 2.94 4.94
C PHE A 194 7.00 2.14 4.11
N PHE A 195 6.60 1.63 2.93
CA PHE A 195 7.51 0.86 2.09
C PHE A 195 8.71 1.68 1.57
N HIS A 196 8.50 2.95 1.22
CA HIS A 196 9.57 3.89 0.91
C HIS A 196 10.57 4.07 2.06
N ALA A 197 10.08 4.17 3.29
CA ALA A 197 10.94 4.34 4.44
C ALA A 197 11.72 3.06 4.76
N LEU A 198 11.11 1.89 4.53
CA LEU A 198 11.87 0.65 4.49
C LEU A 198 12.98 0.79 3.44
N ASP A 199 12.66 1.09 2.17
CA ASP A 199 13.64 1.11 1.07
C ASP A 199 14.81 2.06 1.37
N LEU A 200 14.52 3.23 1.94
CA LEU A 200 15.55 4.17 2.41
C LEU A 200 16.45 3.53 3.49
N ALA A 201 15.87 2.89 4.50
CA ALA A 201 16.65 2.31 5.59
C ALA A 201 17.62 1.23 5.09
N TYR A 202 17.23 0.47 4.08
CA TYR A 202 18.11 -0.49 3.41
C TYR A 202 19.26 0.17 2.67
N ASP A 203 18.99 1.21 1.90
CA ASP A 203 20.02 2.02 1.24
C ASP A 203 21.03 2.58 2.27
N MET A 204 20.51 3.05 3.40
CA MET A 204 21.31 3.55 4.52
C MET A 204 21.97 2.46 5.37
N LYS A 205 21.64 1.17 5.13
CA LYS A 205 22.07 0.01 5.92
C LYS A 205 21.83 0.17 7.43
N CYS A 206 20.67 0.72 7.82
CA CYS A 206 20.33 1.04 9.21
C CYS A 206 18.98 0.47 9.63
N GLN A 207 18.77 0.23 10.93
CA GLN A 207 17.54 -0.39 11.45
C GLN A 207 16.31 0.53 11.28
N VAL A 208 15.15 -0.07 10.99
CA VAL A 208 13.85 0.62 11.05
C VAL A 208 13.20 0.42 12.41
N TYR A 209 12.72 1.52 12.97
CA TYR A 209 11.94 1.59 14.20
C TYR A 209 10.54 2.11 13.89
N ILE A 210 9.51 1.51 14.47
CA ILE A 210 8.12 1.94 14.29
C ILE A 210 7.46 2.13 15.64
N THR A 211 6.89 3.30 15.90
CA THR A 211 6.15 3.53 17.14
C THR A 211 4.80 2.81 17.10
N LYS A 212 4.35 2.22 18.23
CA LYS A 212 3.03 1.55 18.32
C LYS A 212 1.86 2.50 18.00
N ASP A 213 2.06 3.80 18.18
CA ASP A 213 1.09 4.86 17.89
C ASP A 213 1.15 5.43 16.46
N ALA A 214 1.98 4.86 15.57
CA ALA A 214 2.04 5.21 14.15
C ALA A 214 0.79 4.74 13.37
N GLY A 215 -0.37 5.31 13.70
CA GLY A 215 -1.69 4.90 13.19
C GLY A 215 -1.79 4.89 11.66
N TRP A 216 -1.07 5.77 10.96
CA TRP A 216 -1.02 5.79 9.49
C TRP A 216 -0.47 4.49 8.86
N ILE A 217 0.26 3.66 9.62
CA ILE A 217 0.67 2.31 9.22
C ILE A 217 -0.34 1.31 9.78
N TRP A 218 -0.53 1.33 11.11
CA TRP A 218 -1.23 0.26 11.81
C TRP A 218 -2.73 0.22 11.54
N ASP A 219 -3.36 1.38 11.34
CA ASP A 219 -4.80 1.48 11.08
C ASP A 219 -5.13 1.07 9.63
N ILE A 220 -4.12 0.90 8.77
CA ILE A 220 -4.24 0.35 7.42
C ILE A 220 -3.92 -1.15 7.43
N MET A 221 -2.76 -1.52 7.97
CA MET A 221 -2.27 -2.90 7.93
C MET A 221 -3.12 -3.85 8.79
N THR A 222 -3.61 -3.38 9.93
CA THR A 222 -4.41 -4.23 10.83
C THR A 222 -5.73 -4.63 10.17
N PRO A 223 -6.57 -3.71 9.63
CA PRO A 223 -7.77 -4.12 8.91
C PRO A 223 -7.47 -4.98 7.67
N TRP A 224 -6.39 -4.70 6.95
CA TRP A 224 -6.05 -5.42 5.72
C TRP A 224 -5.70 -6.89 5.94
N PHE A 225 -5.01 -7.23 7.03
CA PHE A 225 -4.51 -8.59 7.29
C PHE A 225 -5.12 -9.27 8.52
N TYR A 226 -5.67 -8.50 9.47
CA TYR A 226 -6.21 -9.03 10.72
C TYR A 226 -7.69 -8.70 10.97
N GLY A 227 -8.27 -7.78 10.20
CA GLY A 227 -9.66 -7.35 10.35
C GLY A 227 -9.84 -6.08 11.19
N PHE A 228 -10.99 -5.42 11.05
CA PHE A 228 -11.28 -4.13 11.68
C PHE A 228 -11.46 -4.19 13.20
N ASP A 229 -11.81 -5.36 13.73
CA ASP A 229 -12.05 -5.57 15.16
C ASP A 229 -10.82 -6.13 15.91
N PHE A 230 -9.69 -6.24 15.22
CA PHE A 230 -8.50 -6.86 15.78
C PHE A 230 -7.77 -5.96 16.78
N ILE A 231 -7.50 -6.50 17.97
CA ILE A 231 -6.75 -5.82 19.02
C ILE A 231 -5.27 -6.20 18.90
N ARG A 232 -4.42 -5.19 18.73
CA ARG A 232 -2.96 -5.34 18.58
C ARG A 232 -2.29 -5.70 19.91
N HIS A 233 -2.11 -7.00 20.17
CA HIS A 233 -1.42 -7.55 21.35
C HIS A 233 0.07 -7.85 21.09
N ASP A 234 0.82 -8.28 22.11
CA ASP A 234 2.27 -8.53 22.00
C ASP A 234 2.66 -9.52 20.89
N ALA A 235 1.90 -10.60 20.71
CA ALA A 235 2.18 -11.53 19.61
C ALA A 235 1.96 -10.91 18.21
N PHE A 236 1.07 -9.91 18.07
CA PHE A 236 0.92 -9.18 16.81
C PHE A 236 2.17 -8.34 16.55
N TRP A 237 2.66 -7.60 17.55
CA TRP A 237 3.86 -6.78 17.41
C TRP A 237 5.08 -7.62 17.03
N LYS A 238 5.29 -8.73 17.73
CA LYS A 238 6.37 -9.67 17.43
C LYS A 238 6.26 -10.22 16.00
N THR A 239 5.06 -10.58 15.57
CA THR A 239 4.84 -11.04 14.19
C THR A 239 5.18 -9.95 13.18
N MET A 240 4.81 -8.69 13.41
CA MET A 240 5.14 -7.57 12.50
C MET A 240 6.63 -7.24 12.49
N GLU A 241 7.32 -7.37 13.63
CA GLU A 241 8.78 -7.26 13.71
C GLU A 241 9.46 -8.33 12.85
N GLU A 242 8.99 -9.57 12.91
CA GLU A 242 9.49 -10.69 12.11
C GLU A 242 9.19 -10.50 10.61
N VAL A 243 7.95 -10.17 10.25
CA VAL A 243 7.49 -10.04 8.85
C VAL A 243 8.13 -8.85 8.13
N TRP A 244 8.39 -7.74 8.82
CA TRP A 244 8.99 -6.55 8.21
C TRP A 244 10.47 -6.39 8.50
N ASN A 245 11.03 -7.23 9.38
CA ASN A 245 12.39 -7.08 9.93
C ASN A 245 12.63 -5.67 10.52
N VAL A 246 11.70 -5.24 11.38
CA VAL A 246 11.71 -3.92 12.04
C VAL A 246 11.74 -4.08 13.56
N THR A 247 11.96 -2.98 14.28
CA THR A 247 11.78 -2.94 15.73
C THR A 247 10.56 -2.08 16.07
N VAL A 248 9.59 -2.63 16.78
CA VAL A 248 8.43 -1.89 17.25
C VAL A 248 8.73 -1.32 18.64
N VAL A 249 8.62 0.00 18.76
CA VAL A 249 8.90 0.75 19.99
C VAL A 249 7.62 1.35 20.56
N GLU A 250 7.58 1.56 21.87
CA GLU A 250 6.36 2.07 22.52
C GLU A 250 5.96 3.45 21.99
N ASN A 251 6.92 4.36 21.85
CA ASN A 251 6.71 5.73 21.38
C ASN A 251 8.05 6.38 21.00
N GLU A 252 7.98 7.61 20.49
CA GLU A 252 9.14 8.41 20.07
C GLU A 252 10.10 8.70 21.25
N THR A 253 9.59 8.91 22.47
CA THR A 253 10.42 9.12 23.66
C THR A 253 11.31 7.91 23.97
N PHE A 254 10.75 6.69 23.89
CA PHE A 254 11.52 5.47 24.05
C PHE A 254 12.56 5.30 22.94
N ALA A 255 12.19 5.59 21.69
CA ALA A 255 13.15 5.51 20.57
C ALA A 255 14.39 6.40 20.79
N ASN A 256 14.21 7.58 21.40
CA ASN A 256 15.30 8.50 21.70
C ASN A 256 16.25 7.99 22.81
N THR A 257 15.81 7.07 23.67
CA THR A 257 16.70 6.49 24.71
C THR A 257 17.67 5.45 24.14
N LEU A 258 17.45 4.99 22.90
CA LEU A 258 18.32 4.01 22.23
C LEU A 258 19.70 4.59 21.86
N GLY A 259 19.92 5.90 21.99
CA GLY A 259 21.20 6.54 21.71
C GLY A 259 21.61 6.52 20.23
N LYS A 260 20.66 6.25 19.33
CA LYS A 260 20.87 6.26 17.88
C LYS A 260 20.47 7.59 17.27
N LYS A 261 21.14 7.98 16.19
CA LYS A 261 20.73 9.12 15.36
C LYS A 261 19.59 8.68 14.45
N MET A 262 18.38 9.13 14.75
CA MET A 262 17.17 8.72 14.03
C MET A 262 16.78 9.71 12.93
N THR A 263 16.56 9.20 11.72
CA THR A 263 15.85 9.90 10.64
C THR A 263 14.35 9.73 10.87
N ARG A 264 13.70 10.77 11.40
CA ARG A 264 12.26 10.77 11.69
C ARG A 264 11.44 10.90 10.41
N ILE A 265 10.50 9.97 10.20
CA ILE A 265 9.63 9.96 9.02
C ILE A 265 8.16 9.86 9.47
N GLY A 266 7.40 10.92 9.21
CA GLY A 266 5.94 10.93 9.27
C GLY A 266 5.32 10.47 7.95
N SER A 267 3.99 10.43 7.88
CA SER A 267 3.28 9.85 6.74
C SER A 267 3.50 10.62 5.44
N GLN A 268 3.48 11.96 5.49
CA GLN A 268 3.73 12.79 4.30
C GLN A 268 5.20 12.77 3.87
N ALA A 269 6.13 12.75 4.85
CA ALA A 269 7.55 12.63 4.58
C ALA A 269 7.85 11.29 3.90
N GLY A 270 7.31 10.19 4.43
CA GLY A 270 7.49 8.85 3.88
C GLY A 270 7.03 8.74 2.44
N PHE A 271 5.89 9.37 2.08
CA PHE A 271 5.43 9.39 0.69
C PHE A 271 6.46 10.00 -0.28
N ARG A 272 7.29 10.94 0.18
CA ARG A 272 8.31 11.62 -0.64
C ARG A 272 9.71 11.04 -0.48
N THR A 273 9.95 10.32 0.61
CA THR A 273 11.20 9.63 0.86
C THR A 273 11.39 8.53 -0.18
N ARG A 274 12.58 8.43 -0.76
CA ARG A 274 12.92 7.37 -1.71
C ARG A 274 14.38 6.97 -1.53
N SER A 275 14.66 5.69 -1.73
CA SER A 275 16.03 5.29 -2.02
C SER A 275 16.43 5.83 -3.39
N GLN A 276 17.68 6.27 -3.53
CA GLN A 276 18.22 6.74 -4.80
C GLN A 276 19.06 5.69 -5.51
N THR A 277 19.42 4.61 -4.81
CA THR A 277 20.37 3.61 -5.32
C THR A 277 19.71 2.28 -5.66
N LEU A 278 18.54 1.99 -5.09
CA LEU A 278 17.87 0.72 -5.31
C LEU A 278 17.19 0.66 -6.67
N ASN A 279 17.50 -0.41 -7.41
CA ASN A 279 16.77 -0.73 -8.61
C ASN A 279 15.43 -1.40 -8.28
N ALA A 280 14.51 -1.34 -9.24
CA ALA A 280 13.15 -1.85 -9.10
C ALA A 280 13.07 -3.35 -8.79
N THR A 281 14.02 -4.17 -9.25
CA THR A 281 14.05 -5.61 -8.98
C THR A 281 14.35 -5.91 -7.51
N VAL A 282 15.30 -5.18 -6.92
CA VAL A 282 15.62 -5.30 -5.49
C VAL A 282 14.42 -4.89 -4.64
N ILE A 283 13.79 -3.75 -4.96
CA ILE A 283 12.58 -3.27 -4.26
C ILE A 283 11.46 -4.31 -4.36
N ARG A 284 11.18 -4.81 -5.57
CA ARG A 284 10.17 -5.84 -5.84
C ARG A 284 10.37 -7.09 -5.00
N ASN A 285 11.53 -7.74 -5.07
CA ASN A 285 11.75 -9.02 -4.41
C ASN A 285 11.51 -8.92 -2.89
N ARG A 286 11.87 -7.76 -2.32
CA ARG A 286 11.76 -7.49 -0.88
C ARG A 286 10.33 -7.22 -0.45
N ARG A 287 9.63 -6.35 -1.17
CA ARG A 287 8.21 -6.06 -0.92
C ARG A 287 7.34 -7.30 -1.19
N ASP A 288 7.63 -8.07 -2.23
CA ASP A 288 6.94 -9.34 -2.53
C ASP A 288 7.07 -10.34 -1.38
N THR A 289 8.27 -10.48 -0.78
CA THR A 289 8.47 -11.34 0.40
C THR A 289 7.58 -10.89 1.57
N ILE A 290 7.57 -9.58 1.86
CA ILE A 290 6.70 -9.01 2.89
C ILE A 290 5.22 -9.32 2.61
N PHE A 291 4.76 -9.12 1.37
CA PHE A 291 3.36 -9.39 1.02
C PHE A 291 2.96 -10.85 1.27
N ARG A 292 3.79 -11.81 0.86
CA ARG A 292 3.51 -13.25 1.06
C ARG A 292 3.46 -13.61 2.54
N GLN A 293 4.42 -13.10 3.32
CA GLN A 293 4.44 -13.32 4.77
C GLN A 293 3.21 -12.69 5.45
N LEU A 294 2.80 -11.50 5.04
CA LEU A 294 1.55 -10.89 5.53
C LEU A 294 0.32 -11.77 5.23
N PHE A 295 0.23 -12.37 4.04
CA PHE A 295 -0.84 -13.32 3.72
C PHE A 295 -0.75 -14.63 4.51
N GLN A 296 0.46 -15.11 4.81
CA GLN A 296 0.70 -16.28 5.66
C GLN A 296 0.17 -16.07 7.08
N HIS A 297 0.33 -14.85 7.61
CA HIS A 297 -0.11 -14.46 8.95
C HIS A 297 -1.52 -13.85 9.01
N ALA A 298 -2.23 -13.77 7.88
CA ALA A 298 -3.54 -13.15 7.83
C ALA A 298 -4.58 -13.92 8.68
N ARG A 299 -5.38 -13.18 9.44
CA ARG A 299 -6.47 -13.73 10.27
C ARG A 299 -7.67 -14.07 9.38
N THR A 300 -7.75 -15.32 8.95
CA THR A 300 -8.79 -15.81 8.05
C THR A 300 -10.00 -16.42 8.75
N GLU A 301 -9.98 -16.51 10.08
CA GLU A 301 -11.04 -17.11 10.88
C GLU A 301 -11.59 -16.15 11.94
N GLY A 302 -12.83 -16.41 12.35
CA GLY A 302 -13.55 -15.63 13.35
C GLY A 302 -14.31 -14.43 12.79
N ILE A 303 -15.09 -13.81 13.67
CA ILE A 303 -15.82 -12.57 13.40
C ILE A 303 -14.80 -11.49 13.05
N GLY A 304 -15.09 -10.69 12.02
CA GLY A 304 -14.20 -9.62 11.56
C GLY A 304 -13.00 -10.09 10.75
N SER A 305 -12.85 -11.39 10.46
CA SER A 305 -11.76 -11.91 9.63
C SER A 305 -11.71 -11.25 8.24
N VAL A 306 -10.51 -11.23 7.65
CA VAL A 306 -10.29 -10.67 6.31
C VAL A 306 -11.03 -11.42 5.20
N CYS A 307 -11.43 -12.66 5.47
CA CYS A 307 -12.19 -13.50 4.54
C CYS A 307 -13.70 -13.30 4.61
N SER A 308 -14.20 -12.55 5.61
CA SER A 308 -15.63 -12.36 5.87
C SER A 308 -16.43 -11.96 4.63
N SER A 309 -15.85 -11.13 3.77
CA SER A 309 -16.55 -10.64 2.57
C SER A 309 -16.53 -11.62 1.39
N ILE A 310 -15.47 -12.42 1.27
CA ILE A 310 -15.43 -13.53 0.31
C ILE A 310 -16.54 -14.52 0.68
N ILE A 311 -16.62 -14.87 1.97
CA ILE A 311 -17.63 -15.79 2.51
C ILE A 311 -19.04 -15.22 2.36
N SER A 312 -19.27 -13.95 2.69
CA SER A 312 -20.62 -13.35 2.63
C SER A 312 -21.20 -13.31 1.21
N HIS A 313 -20.34 -13.29 0.19
CA HIS A 313 -20.74 -13.36 -1.21
C HIS A 313 -20.69 -14.78 -1.78
N GLY A 314 -20.33 -15.79 -0.98
CA GLY A 314 -20.21 -17.19 -1.42
C GLY A 314 -19.06 -17.43 -2.40
N MET A 315 -18.06 -16.55 -2.40
CA MET A 315 -16.86 -16.62 -3.26
C MET A 315 -15.76 -17.52 -2.68
N ASP A 316 -16.00 -18.08 -1.50
CA ASP A 316 -15.21 -19.13 -0.84
C ASP A 316 -15.57 -20.54 -1.32
N LYS A 317 -16.68 -20.69 -2.07
CA LYS A 317 -17.17 -21.98 -2.56
C LYS A 317 -16.30 -22.52 -3.71
N PRO A 318 -16.09 -23.84 -3.80
CA PRO A 318 -15.38 -24.45 -4.92
C PRO A 318 -15.98 -24.05 -6.26
N GLY A 319 -15.13 -23.61 -7.20
CA GLY A 319 -15.55 -23.20 -8.55
C GLY A 319 -16.23 -21.83 -8.65
N ALA A 320 -16.44 -21.12 -7.53
CA ALA A 320 -16.94 -19.75 -7.57
C ALA A 320 -15.89 -18.83 -8.21
N LYS A 321 -16.28 -18.16 -9.30
CA LYS A 321 -15.45 -17.16 -9.96
C LYS A 321 -16.06 -15.78 -9.86
N TYR A 322 -15.22 -14.75 -9.79
CA TYR A 322 -15.67 -13.36 -9.81
C TYR A 322 -14.61 -12.39 -10.32
N THR A 323 -15.09 -11.21 -10.73
CA THR A 323 -14.27 -10.08 -11.13
C THR A 323 -14.41 -8.97 -10.11
N VAL A 324 -13.32 -8.26 -9.81
CA VAL A 324 -13.33 -7.00 -9.06
C VAL A 324 -12.84 -5.87 -9.95
N ILE A 325 -13.54 -4.74 -9.94
CA ILE A 325 -13.17 -3.53 -10.69
C ILE A 325 -13.00 -2.36 -9.72
N ASP A 326 -11.80 -1.77 -9.63
CA ASP A 326 -11.58 -0.48 -8.93
C ASP A 326 -12.04 0.65 -9.86
N VAL A 327 -13.25 1.15 -9.64
CA VAL A 327 -13.85 2.15 -10.53
C VAL A 327 -13.16 3.51 -10.33
N PRO A 328 -12.50 4.04 -11.37
CA PRO A 328 -11.70 5.26 -11.27
C PRO A 328 -12.54 6.42 -10.75
N GLY A 329 -12.02 7.21 -9.82
CA GLY A 329 -12.58 8.51 -9.45
C GLY A 329 -12.22 9.58 -10.48
N GLN A 330 -12.99 10.67 -10.59
CA GLN A 330 -12.56 11.86 -11.34
C GLN A 330 -11.21 12.32 -10.78
N ASN A 331 -10.16 12.22 -11.59
CA ASN A 331 -8.82 12.38 -11.08
C ASN A 331 -7.85 12.96 -12.12
N PRO A 332 -7.28 14.16 -11.89
CA PRO A 332 -6.26 14.75 -12.78
C PRO A 332 -4.96 13.94 -12.84
N TRP A 333 -4.80 12.94 -11.96
CA TRP A 333 -3.63 12.06 -11.93
C TRP A 333 -3.50 11.17 -13.19
N ASN A 334 -4.56 10.98 -13.99
CA ASN A 334 -4.45 10.15 -15.20
C ASN A 334 -3.55 10.76 -16.29
N GLU A 335 -3.70 12.06 -16.57
CA GLU A 335 -2.87 12.75 -17.57
C GLU A 335 -1.39 12.71 -17.18
N ARG A 336 -1.10 12.91 -15.91
CA ARG A 336 0.27 12.80 -15.39
C ARG A 336 0.78 11.37 -15.54
N LEU A 337 -0.02 10.35 -15.26
CA LEU A 337 0.41 8.96 -15.42
C LEU A 337 0.70 8.62 -16.88
N HIS A 338 -0.10 9.14 -17.82
CA HIS A 338 0.18 9.03 -19.26
C HIS A 338 1.54 9.60 -19.61
N GLU A 339 1.86 10.82 -19.14
CA GLU A 339 3.15 11.46 -19.38
C GLU A 339 4.34 10.66 -18.81
N PHE A 340 4.18 10.06 -17.63
CA PHE A 340 5.24 9.29 -16.98
C PHE A 340 5.47 7.93 -17.66
N THR A 341 4.39 7.21 -17.95
CA THR A 341 4.49 5.86 -18.51
C THR A 341 4.74 5.87 -20.02
N GLY A 342 4.32 6.92 -20.73
CA GLY A 342 4.30 6.96 -22.19
C GLY A 342 3.16 6.13 -22.82
N HIS A 343 2.22 5.62 -22.02
CA HIS A 343 1.09 4.80 -22.47
C HIS A 343 -0.24 5.53 -22.26
N ASP A 344 -1.17 5.41 -23.21
CA ASP A 344 -2.53 5.96 -23.09
C ASP A 344 -3.40 5.10 -22.17
N HIS A 345 -3.68 5.63 -20.98
CA HIS A 345 -4.51 4.99 -19.95
C HIS A 345 -5.98 5.41 -20.00
N THR A 346 -6.40 6.14 -21.04
CA THR A 346 -7.75 6.71 -21.14
C THR A 346 -8.83 5.63 -21.04
N ALA A 347 -8.67 4.47 -21.69
CA ALA A 347 -9.71 3.42 -21.62
C ALA A 347 -9.87 2.82 -20.22
N ALA A 348 -8.76 2.59 -19.50
CA ALA A 348 -8.78 2.09 -18.12
C ALA A 348 -9.38 3.14 -17.17
N PHE A 349 -9.08 4.42 -17.36
CA PHE A 349 -9.66 5.52 -16.59
C PHE A 349 -11.14 5.78 -16.93
N GLU A 350 -11.50 5.66 -18.20
CA GLU A 350 -12.87 5.81 -18.65
C GLU A 350 -13.71 4.57 -18.38
N MET A 351 -13.12 3.43 -17.97
CA MET A 351 -13.78 2.17 -17.58
C MET A 351 -15.12 1.93 -18.31
N LYS A 352 -15.12 2.04 -19.64
CA LYS A 352 -16.32 1.89 -20.47
C LYS A 352 -16.71 0.42 -20.55
N PRO A 353 -17.99 0.08 -20.74
CA PRO A 353 -18.39 -1.32 -20.82
C PRO A 353 -17.64 -2.11 -21.90
N ASP A 354 -17.36 -1.52 -23.07
CA ASP A 354 -16.60 -2.20 -24.13
C ASP A 354 -15.15 -2.52 -23.72
N TYR A 355 -14.51 -1.63 -22.93
CA TYR A 355 -13.19 -1.91 -22.34
C TYR A 355 -13.27 -3.11 -21.39
N VAL A 356 -14.24 -3.13 -20.47
CA VAL A 356 -14.42 -4.24 -19.53
C VAL A 356 -14.73 -5.55 -20.28
N LYS A 357 -15.63 -5.52 -21.26
CA LYS A 357 -16.02 -6.72 -22.04
C LYS A 357 -14.83 -7.30 -22.81
N SER A 358 -14.02 -6.46 -23.43
CA SER A 358 -12.83 -6.90 -24.17
C SER A 358 -11.81 -7.65 -23.29
N ILE A 359 -11.81 -7.41 -21.97
CA ILE A 359 -10.97 -8.11 -20.99
C ILE A 359 -11.67 -9.39 -20.52
N LEU A 360 -12.96 -9.32 -20.19
CA LEU A 360 -13.67 -10.43 -19.56
C LEU A 360 -14.10 -11.53 -20.56
N GLU A 361 -14.43 -11.18 -21.80
CA GLU A 361 -14.87 -12.12 -22.82
C GLU A 361 -13.82 -13.20 -23.14
N PRO A 362 -12.56 -12.88 -23.48
CA PRO A 362 -11.55 -13.91 -23.75
C PRO A 362 -11.23 -14.78 -22.54
N LEU A 363 -11.52 -14.30 -21.32
CA LEU A 363 -11.34 -15.04 -20.07
C LEU A 363 -12.57 -15.85 -19.67
N GLN A 364 -13.66 -15.79 -20.44
CA GLN A 364 -14.95 -16.41 -20.11
C GLN A 364 -15.53 -15.92 -18.78
N MET A 365 -15.35 -14.62 -18.49
CA MET A 365 -15.71 -14.00 -17.21
C MET A 365 -16.97 -13.12 -17.25
N LEU A 366 -17.57 -12.91 -18.43
CA LEU A 366 -18.81 -12.13 -18.57
C LEU A 366 -20.01 -12.76 -17.84
N ASP A 367 -20.03 -14.10 -17.76
CA ASP A 367 -21.10 -14.83 -17.10
C ASP A 367 -20.98 -14.91 -15.58
N HIS A 368 -19.89 -14.36 -15.02
CA HIS A 368 -19.60 -14.40 -13.60
C HIS A 368 -19.87 -13.04 -12.91
N PRO A 369 -20.14 -13.02 -11.59
CA PRO A 369 -20.38 -11.78 -10.86
C PRO A 369 -19.23 -10.79 -10.97
N VAL A 370 -19.56 -9.52 -11.24
CA VAL A 370 -18.63 -8.39 -11.26
C VAL A 370 -18.91 -7.48 -10.08
N PHE A 371 -17.92 -7.28 -9.22
CA PHE A 371 -18.03 -6.40 -8.06
C PHE A 371 -17.29 -5.09 -8.32
N LEU A 372 -17.94 -3.97 -8.04
CA LEU A 372 -17.36 -2.65 -8.21
C LEU A 372 -16.83 -2.13 -6.87
N GLU A 373 -15.53 -1.89 -6.77
CA GLU A 373 -14.94 -1.13 -5.68
C GLU A 373 -15.02 0.37 -5.98
N THR A 374 -15.41 1.15 -4.97
CA THR A 374 -15.47 2.61 -5.06
C THR A 374 -14.62 3.28 -4.00
N LYS A 375 -14.01 4.41 -4.33
CA LYS A 375 -13.01 5.11 -3.50
C LYS A 375 -13.54 5.64 -2.14
N THR A 376 -14.82 5.99 -2.07
CA THR A 376 -15.43 6.63 -0.89
C THR A 376 -16.21 5.63 -0.05
N ALA A 377 -16.20 5.81 1.27
CA ALA A 377 -17.26 5.28 2.11
C ALA A 377 -18.59 5.81 1.56
N GLY A 378 -19.42 4.92 1.02
CA GLY A 378 -20.54 5.28 0.16
C GLY A 378 -20.20 5.06 -1.31
N PHE A 379 -20.54 3.86 -1.78
CA PHE A 379 -20.83 3.60 -3.18
C PHE A 379 -21.80 4.68 -3.68
N ASP A 380 -21.35 5.51 -4.62
CA ASP A 380 -22.24 6.44 -5.31
C ASP A 380 -22.67 5.81 -6.63
N PRO A 381 -23.85 5.14 -6.67
CA PRO A 381 -24.38 4.56 -7.90
C PRO A 381 -24.66 5.62 -8.95
N ASN A 382 -24.67 6.91 -8.60
CA ASN A 382 -24.95 7.99 -9.53
C ASN A 382 -23.73 8.47 -10.29
N ARG A 383 -22.54 7.97 -9.98
CA ARG A 383 -21.35 8.27 -10.79
C ARG A 383 -21.53 7.67 -12.18
N GLU A 384 -21.30 8.47 -13.21
CA GLU A 384 -21.49 8.03 -14.60
C GLU A 384 -20.63 6.80 -14.93
N GLU A 385 -19.49 6.65 -14.25
CA GLU A 385 -18.65 5.46 -14.39
C GLU A 385 -19.27 4.17 -13.87
N VAL A 386 -19.99 4.28 -12.75
CA VAL A 386 -20.66 3.17 -12.10
C VAL A 386 -21.97 2.86 -12.82
N LYS A 387 -22.78 3.89 -13.11
CA LYS A 387 -24.06 3.76 -13.81
C LYS A 387 -23.94 2.96 -15.10
N ARG A 388 -22.98 3.32 -15.98
CA ARG A 388 -22.84 2.67 -17.28
C ARG A 388 -22.46 1.19 -17.16
N LEU A 389 -21.71 0.80 -16.14
CA LEU A 389 -21.33 -0.60 -15.89
C LEU A 389 -22.50 -1.41 -15.30
N ILE A 390 -23.34 -0.79 -14.46
CA ILE A 390 -24.56 -1.41 -13.94
C ILE A 390 -25.62 -1.55 -15.03
N GLN A 391 -25.74 -0.56 -15.91
CA GLN A 391 -26.75 -0.52 -16.97
C GLN A 391 -26.42 -1.40 -18.18
N ASP A 392 -25.16 -1.78 -18.38
CA ASP A 392 -24.78 -2.74 -19.43
C ASP A 392 -25.16 -4.17 -18.98
N SER A 393 -26.22 -4.71 -19.58
CA SER A 393 -26.79 -6.02 -19.24
C SER A 393 -25.88 -7.21 -19.53
N SER A 394 -24.81 -7.02 -20.30
CA SER A 394 -23.82 -8.07 -20.57
C SER A 394 -22.77 -8.21 -19.46
N ILE A 395 -22.70 -7.24 -18.53
CA ILE A 395 -21.82 -7.27 -17.36
C ILE A 395 -22.69 -7.57 -16.13
N LYS A 396 -22.47 -8.73 -15.47
CA LYS A 396 -23.25 -9.16 -14.30
C LYS A 396 -22.82 -8.45 -13.01
N THR A 397 -22.95 -7.13 -13.01
CA THR A 397 -22.58 -6.25 -11.90
C THR A 397 -23.39 -6.55 -10.65
N GLN A 398 -22.72 -6.58 -9.50
CA GLN A 398 -23.32 -6.74 -8.17
C GLN A 398 -23.35 -5.39 -7.46
N GLU A 399 -24.53 -4.95 -7.03
CA GLU A 399 -24.74 -3.70 -6.27
C GLU A 399 -24.41 -3.85 -4.78
N ASN A 400 -23.29 -4.50 -4.45
CA ASN A 400 -22.87 -4.73 -3.09
C ASN A 400 -21.59 -3.94 -2.78
N ASP A 401 -21.55 -3.32 -1.61
CA ASP A 401 -20.38 -2.58 -1.15
C ASP A 401 -19.24 -3.56 -0.81
N VAL A 402 -18.25 -3.59 -1.71
CA VAL A 402 -16.98 -4.30 -1.49
C VAL A 402 -15.81 -3.34 -1.19
N THR A 403 -16.11 -2.08 -0.87
CA THR A 403 -15.13 -0.99 -0.74
C THR A 403 -13.91 -1.39 0.12
N LYS A 404 -12.74 -1.39 -0.54
CA LYS A 404 -11.39 -1.57 0.06
C LYS A 404 -11.21 -2.89 0.79
N LYS A 405 -11.83 -3.96 0.30
CA LYS A 405 -11.65 -5.29 0.86
C LYS A 405 -10.46 -5.94 0.18
N LEU A 406 -9.26 -5.64 0.69
CA LEU A 406 -7.98 -6.06 0.09
C LEU A 406 -7.99 -7.51 -0.39
N HIS A 407 -8.37 -8.44 0.49
CA HIS A 407 -8.40 -9.87 0.18
C HIS A 407 -9.41 -10.20 -0.93
N PHE A 408 -10.54 -9.49 -0.97
CA PHE A 408 -11.56 -9.67 -2.02
C PHE A 408 -11.01 -9.28 -3.40
N ALA A 409 -10.31 -8.15 -3.49
CA ALA A 409 -9.67 -7.70 -4.73
C ALA A 409 -8.45 -8.57 -5.12
N VAL A 410 -7.57 -8.89 -4.16
CA VAL A 410 -6.36 -9.68 -4.40
C VAL A 410 -6.69 -11.11 -4.82
N LEU A 411 -7.74 -11.73 -4.29
CA LEU A 411 -8.08 -13.13 -4.59
C LEU A 411 -9.12 -13.32 -5.71
N ALA A 412 -9.54 -12.24 -6.37
CA ALA A 412 -10.45 -12.30 -7.51
C ALA A 412 -9.84 -13.04 -8.71
N ASP A 413 -10.66 -13.74 -9.48
CA ASP A 413 -10.21 -14.43 -10.70
C ASP A 413 -9.76 -13.43 -11.77
N VAL A 414 -10.36 -12.24 -11.79
CA VAL A 414 -9.94 -11.09 -12.59
C VAL A 414 -10.01 -9.82 -11.75
N PHE A 415 -8.95 -9.03 -11.79
CA PHE A 415 -8.93 -7.67 -11.23
C PHE A 415 -8.71 -6.65 -12.35
N ILE A 416 -9.58 -5.66 -12.46
CA ILE A 416 -9.45 -4.54 -13.41
C ILE A 416 -9.30 -3.26 -12.58
N GLY A 417 -8.10 -2.69 -12.58
CA GLY A 417 -7.77 -1.55 -11.72
C GLY A 417 -7.79 -0.22 -12.45
N ASN A 418 -7.90 0.85 -11.67
CA ASN A 418 -7.61 2.21 -12.11
C ASN A 418 -6.09 2.44 -12.04
N PRO A 419 -5.39 2.68 -13.17
CA PRO A 419 -3.94 2.83 -13.17
C PRO A 419 -3.45 4.03 -12.34
N ALA A 420 -4.27 5.08 -12.19
CA ALA A 420 -3.94 6.23 -11.36
C ALA A 420 -4.26 6.04 -9.86
N SER A 421 -4.74 4.86 -9.46
CA SER A 421 -5.08 4.51 -8.07
C SER A 421 -3.92 3.77 -7.41
N HIS A 422 -3.34 4.38 -6.36
CA HIS A 422 -2.34 3.73 -5.51
C HIS A 422 -2.85 2.41 -4.92
N TRP A 423 -4.15 2.31 -4.65
CA TRP A 423 -4.80 1.09 -4.20
C TRP A 423 -4.76 0.00 -5.27
N SER A 424 -5.17 0.30 -6.51
CA SER A 424 -5.10 -0.66 -7.63
C SER A 424 -3.68 -1.16 -7.86
N LEU A 425 -2.68 -0.29 -7.79
CA LEU A 425 -1.28 -0.70 -7.93
C LEU A 425 -0.79 -1.54 -6.75
N MET A 426 -1.27 -1.28 -5.54
CA MET A 426 -0.99 -2.15 -4.39
C MET A 426 -1.61 -3.53 -4.56
N VAL A 427 -2.87 -3.60 -4.99
CA VAL A 427 -3.55 -4.88 -5.32
C VAL A 427 -2.78 -5.61 -6.42
N ALA A 428 -2.35 -4.92 -7.47
CA ALA A 428 -1.56 -5.53 -8.54
C ALA A 428 -0.25 -6.13 -8.03
N ARG A 429 0.53 -5.36 -7.25
CA ARG A 429 1.78 -5.84 -6.64
C ARG A 429 1.56 -7.09 -5.79
N MET A 430 0.53 -7.10 -4.93
CA MET A 430 0.20 -8.26 -4.12
C MET A 430 -0.27 -9.46 -4.96
N ARG A 431 -1.03 -9.24 -6.03
CA ARG A 431 -1.43 -10.30 -6.97
C ARG A 431 -0.23 -10.91 -7.67
N TYR A 432 0.70 -10.10 -8.19
CA TYR A 432 1.95 -10.61 -8.79
C TYR A 432 2.83 -11.32 -7.76
N ALA A 433 2.92 -10.81 -6.53
CA ALA A 433 3.60 -11.53 -5.45
C ALA A 433 2.96 -12.91 -5.23
N LEU A 434 1.64 -13.05 -5.28
CA LEU A 434 0.97 -14.36 -5.18
C LEU A 434 0.96 -15.19 -6.48
N GLY A 435 1.60 -14.72 -7.56
CA GLY A 435 1.61 -15.38 -8.86
C GLY A 435 0.29 -15.29 -9.64
N ILE A 436 -0.62 -14.39 -9.26
CA ILE A 436 -1.95 -14.20 -9.87
C ILE A 436 -1.84 -13.22 -11.05
N LYS A 437 -2.07 -13.72 -12.27
CA LYS A 437 -1.75 -13.02 -13.52
C LYS A 437 -2.88 -12.19 -14.14
N ASN A 438 -4.13 -12.55 -13.88
CA ASN A 438 -5.30 -11.85 -14.46
C ASN A 438 -5.52 -10.49 -13.76
N THR A 439 -4.60 -9.58 -13.99
CA THR A 439 -4.44 -8.31 -13.26
C THR A 439 -4.28 -7.19 -14.28
N PHE A 440 -5.37 -6.48 -14.56
CA PHE A 440 -5.48 -5.50 -15.63
C PHE A 440 -5.52 -4.08 -15.06
N VAL A 441 -4.35 -3.57 -14.67
CA VAL A 441 -4.22 -2.20 -14.15
C VAL A 441 -3.59 -1.30 -15.20
N LEU A 442 -2.45 -1.72 -15.74
CA LEU A 442 -1.72 -1.04 -16.78
C LEU A 442 -1.93 -1.80 -18.09
N THR A 443 -2.83 -1.29 -18.93
CA THR A 443 -3.30 -2.00 -20.12
C THR A 443 -2.97 -1.26 -21.41
N GLU A 444 -2.87 -2.03 -22.49
CA GLU A 444 -2.76 -1.52 -23.84
C GLU A 444 -3.68 -2.29 -24.79
N LYS A 445 -3.97 -1.69 -25.94
CA LYS A 445 -4.83 -2.29 -26.94
C LYS A 445 -4.00 -3.14 -27.90
N HIS A 446 -4.32 -4.43 -27.99
CA HIS A 446 -3.72 -5.36 -28.95
C HIS A 446 -4.84 -5.98 -29.82
N GLY A 447 -5.00 -5.44 -31.03
CA GLY A 447 -6.16 -5.75 -31.88
C GLY A 447 -7.45 -5.22 -31.24
N ASP A 448 -8.44 -6.08 -31.05
CA ASP A 448 -9.71 -5.74 -30.39
C ASP A 448 -9.70 -5.98 -28.87
N ALA A 449 -8.64 -6.58 -28.34
CA ALA A 449 -8.52 -6.89 -26.92
C ALA A 449 -7.70 -5.83 -26.17
N TRP A 450 -8.06 -5.59 -24.92
CA TRP A 450 -7.20 -4.89 -23.97
C TRP A 450 -6.44 -5.93 -23.15
N VAL A 451 -5.12 -5.81 -23.14
CA VAL A 451 -4.21 -6.72 -22.44
C VAL A 451 -3.42 -5.95 -21.39
N SER A 452 -3.00 -6.62 -20.31
CA SER A 452 -2.01 -6.05 -19.41
C SER A 452 -0.66 -6.04 -20.13
N TYR A 453 0.01 -4.90 -20.21
CA TYR A 453 1.40 -4.85 -20.70
C TYR A 453 2.41 -5.19 -19.60
N ILE A 454 1.94 -5.27 -18.36
CA ILE A 454 2.69 -5.86 -17.25
C ILE A 454 2.43 -7.36 -17.21
N ASP A 455 3.50 -8.15 -17.12
CA ASP A 455 3.49 -9.61 -17.01
C ASP A 455 4.59 -10.12 -16.07
N ASP A 456 4.75 -11.43 -15.97
CA ASP A 456 5.75 -12.08 -15.10
C ASP A 456 7.20 -11.67 -15.42
N THR A 457 7.47 -11.20 -16.63
CA THR A 457 8.82 -10.84 -17.11
C THR A 457 9.19 -9.40 -16.78
N ASN A 458 8.22 -8.49 -16.76
CA ASN A 458 8.46 -7.06 -16.56
C ASN A 458 7.75 -6.42 -15.36
N TYR A 459 7.02 -7.18 -14.51
CA TYR A 459 6.31 -6.56 -13.37
C TYR A 459 7.19 -5.88 -12.31
N ALA A 460 8.53 -5.98 -12.42
CA ALA A 460 9.42 -5.07 -11.71
C ALA A 460 9.17 -3.60 -12.05
N GLU A 461 8.60 -3.28 -13.22
CA GLU A 461 8.18 -1.92 -13.58
C GLU A 461 7.13 -1.33 -12.62
N LEU A 462 6.36 -2.17 -11.91
CA LEU A 462 5.47 -1.73 -10.82
C LEU A 462 6.22 -1.16 -9.61
N TYR A 463 7.55 -1.21 -9.60
CA TYR A 463 8.44 -0.72 -8.56
C TYR A 463 9.51 0.23 -9.12
N ASP A 464 9.41 0.61 -10.40
CA ASP A 464 10.38 1.48 -11.06
C ASP A 464 9.91 2.94 -11.03
N ASP A 465 10.61 3.77 -10.25
CA ASP A 465 10.26 5.18 -10.12
C ASP A 465 10.37 5.95 -11.45
N ALA A 466 11.33 5.59 -12.29
CA ALA A 466 11.50 6.24 -13.58
C ALA A 466 10.34 5.92 -14.54
N LYS A 467 9.61 4.82 -14.30
CA LYS A 467 8.50 4.36 -15.15
C LYS A 467 7.15 4.82 -14.64
N ILE A 468 6.92 4.71 -13.34
CA ILE A 468 5.61 4.97 -12.73
C ILE A 468 5.65 6.05 -11.65
N GLY A 469 6.75 6.81 -11.50
CA GLY A 469 6.84 8.05 -10.74
C GLY A 469 6.19 8.01 -9.35
N PRO A 470 5.34 8.98 -8.97
CA PRO A 470 4.67 9.01 -7.66
C PRO A 470 3.70 7.86 -7.40
N TRP A 471 3.48 6.97 -8.37
CA TRP A 471 2.68 5.77 -8.23
C TRP A 471 3.51 4.52 -7.91
N MET A 472 4.84 4.64 -7.82
CA MET A 472 5.80 3.57 -7.49
C MET A 472 5.54 2.82 -6.18
N GLY A 473 4.53 3.26 -5.42
CA GLY A 473 4.41 2.82 -4.05
C GLY A 473 5.53 3.51 -3.34
#